data_AF-A0A1G2KZI9-F1
#
_entry.id   AF-A0A1G2KZI9-F1
#
_cell.length_a   1.000
_cell.length_b   1.000
_cell.length_c   1.000
_cell.angle_alpha   90.00
_cell.angle_beta   90.00
_cell.angle_gamma   90.00
#
_symmetry.space_group_name_H-M   'P 1'
#
loop_
_entity.id
_entity.type
_entity.pdbx_description
1 polymer ?
#
loop_
_entity_poly.entity_id
_entity_poly.type
_entity_poly.pdbx_seq_one_letter_code
_entity_poly.pdbx_strand_id
1 'polypeptide(L)' 'MAIRVATELFRIGDVVPESGTYICVPCGYTQTFYAGELFTTCLACFAGTANGPEGFTEEDAEFWQYVG' A
#
# COMPACT_ATOMS: atom_id res chain seq x y z
N MET A 1 -20.10 -14.69 -12.27
CA MET A 1 -20.31 -13.56 -11.33
C MET A 1 -19.00 -13.33 -10.60
N ALA A 2 -18.31 -12.22 -10.88
CA ALA A 2 -17.16 -11.80 -10.09
C ALA A 2 -17.42 -10.35 -9.68
N ILE A 3 -17.79 -10.15 -8.42
CA ILE A 3 -17.92 -8.83 -7.83
C ILE A 3 -16.50 -8.29 -7.70
N ARG A 4 -16.02 -7.57 -8.71
CA ARG A 4 -14.83 -6.73 -8.58
C ARG A 4 -15.23 -5.53 -7.75
N VAL A 5 -15.17 -5.66 -6.42
CA VAL A 5 -14.93 -4.49 -5.59
C VAL A 5 -13.50 -4.09 -5.94
N ALA A 6 -13.32 -3.06 -6.75
CA ALA A 6 -12.00 -2.55 -7.06
C ALA A 6 -11.46 -1.97 -5.74
N THR A 7 -10.71 -2.77 -4.99
CA THR A 7 -10.02 -2.26 -3.82
C THR A 7 -8.93 -1.35 -4.34
N GLU A 8 -9.06 -0.05 -4.05
CA GLU A 8 -8.09 0.96 -4.46
C GLU A 8 -6.74 0.64 -3.83
N LEU A 9 -5.71 0.63 -4.67
CA LEU A 9 -4.33 0.43 -4.26
C LEU A 9 -3.61 1.78 -4.35
N PHE A 10 -2.78 2.05 -3.35
CA PHE A 10 -2.01 3.27 -3.25
C PHE A 10 -0.52 2.94 -3.33
N ARG A 11 0.25 3.86 -3.92
CA ARG A 11 1.71 3.77 -4.05
C ARG A 11 2.41 4.71 -3.07
N ILE A 12 3.73 4.62 -3.00
CA ILE A 12 4.55 5.53 -2.20
C ILE A 12 4.37 6.97 -2.71
N GLY A 13 4.24 7.92 -1.77
CA GLY A 13 4.11 9.34 -2.08
C GLY A 13 2.69 9.81 -2.41
N ASP A 14 1.72 8.90 -2.57
CA ASP A 14 0.31 9.29 -2.65
C ASP A 14 -0.16 9.85 -1.29
N VAL A 15 -1.08 10.82 -1.32
CA VAL A 15 -1.69 11.38 -0.11
C VAL A 15 -2.72 10.40 0.42
N VAL A 16 -2.63 10.09 1.71
CA VAL A 16 -3.57 9.20 2.41
C VAL A 16 -4.95 9.85 2.41
N PRO A 17 -5.97 9.23 1.78
CA PRO A 17 -7.31 9.84 1.67
C PRO A 17 -8.11 9.73 2.97
N GLU A 18 -7.93 8.64 3.71
CA GLU A 18 -8.68 8.32 4.93
C GLU A 18 -7.76 7.76 6.01
N SER A 19 -7.95 8.20 7.27
CA SER A 19 -7.22 7.66 8.41
C SER A 19 -7.69 6.24 8.73
N GLY A 20 -6.77 5.31 8.88
CA GLY A 20 -7.09 3.95 9.36
C GLY A 20 -6.01 2.94 8.99
N THR A 21 -6.37 1.66 9.01
CA THR A 21 -5.43 0.57 8.75
C THR A 21 -5.34 0.29 7.25
N TYR A 22 -4.11 0.25 6.76
CA TYR A 22 -3.78 -0.18 5.41
C TYR A 22 -2.95 -1.44 5.47
N ILE A 23 -3.19 -2.36 4.54
CA ILE A 23 -2.43 -3.60 4.38
C ILE A 23 -1.50 -3.49 3.16
N CYS A 24 -0.27 -3.93 3.33
CA CYS A 24 0.67 -4.14 2.25
C CYS A 24 0.30 -5.46 1.54
N VAL A 25 -0.25 -5.36 0.33
CA VAL A 25 -0.74 -6.53 -0.44
C VAL A 25 0.32 -7.62 -0.62
N PRO A 26 1.60 -7.32 -0.90
CA PRO A 26 2.64 -8.34 -1.06
C PRO A 26 2.92 -9.22 0.16
N CYS A 27 2.86 -8.66 1.37
CA CYS A 27 3.33 -9.36 2.58
C CYS A 27 2.29 -9.46 3.71
N GLY A 28 1.15 -8.79 3.58
CA GLY A 28 0.09 -8.77 4.59
C GLY A 28 0.38 -7.89 5.81
N TYR A 29 1.51 -7.18 5.84
CA TYR A 29 1.82 -6.26 6.94
C TYR A 29 0.83 -5.10 6.98
N THR A 30 0.31 -4.80 8.16
CA THR A 30 -0.65 -3.70 8.37
C THR A 30 0.03 -2.51 9.03
N GLN A 31 -0.32 -1.31 8.57
CA GLN A 31 0.14 -0.05 9.14
C GLN A 31 -1.04 0.93 9.23
N THR A 32 -1.10 1.67 10.33
CA THR A 32 -2.05 2.78 10.45
C THR A 32 -1.45 4.03 9.81
N PHE A 33 -2.21 4.66 8.92
CA PHE A 33 -1.90 5.95 8.32
C PHE A 33 -2.98 6.96 8.70
N TYR A 34 -2.63 8.24 8.73
CA TYR A 34 -3.56 9.33 8.96
C TYR A 34 -3.83 10.12 7.67
N ALA A 35 -5.07 10.56 7.48
CA ALA A 35 -5.46 11.36 6.32
C ALA A 35 -4.58 12.61 6.20
N GLY A 36 -4.10 12.86 4.98
CA GLY A 36 -3.16 13.96 4.67
C GLY A 36 -1.68 13.62 4.82
N GLU A 37 -1.32 12.46 5.39
CA GLU A 37 0.05 11.94 5.32
C GLU A 37 0.37 11.43 3.91
N LEU A 38 1.63 11.06 3.69
CA LEU A 38 2.05 10.36 2.47
C LEU A 38 2.23 8.88 2.78
N PHE A 39 1.77 8.01 1.88
CA PHE A 39 2.15 6.60 1.94
C PHE A 39 3.66 6.46 1.80
N THR A 40 4.24 5.56 2.58
CA THR A 40 5.68 5.29 2.61
C THR A 40 5.96 3.85 2.20
N THR A 41 7.23 3.50 2.02
CA THR A 41 7.66 2.11 1.84
C THR A 41 7.10 1.21 2.95
N CYS A 42 6.70 -0.02 2.59
CA CYS A 42 6.44 -1.04 3.59
C CYS A 42 7.76 -1.47 4.25
N LEU A 43 7.97 -1.13 5.53
CA LEU A 43 9.22 -1.47 6.24
C LEU A 43 9.39 -2.98 6.52
N ALA A 44 8.34 -3.79 6.33
CA ALA A 44 8.39 -5.24 6.56
C ALA A 44 8.96 -6.01 5.36
N CYS A 45 8.65 -5.59 4.13
CA CYS A 45 9.09 -6.28 2.92
C CYS A 45 9.78 -5.38 1.89
N PHE A 46 9.92 -4.08 2.19
CA PHE A 46 10.52 -3.07 1.33
C PHE A 46 9.82 -2.90 -0.04
N ALA A 47 8.52 -3.18 -0.11
CA ALA A 47 7.71 -2.89 -1.30
C ALA A 47 7.81 -1.41 -1.70
N GLY A 48 7.93 -1.18 -3.00
CA GLY A 48 8.22 0.10 -3.62
C GLY A 48 9.70 0.50 -3.65
N THR A 49 10.61 -0.46 -3.45
CA THR A 49 12.08 -0.23 -3.51
C THR A 49 12.80 -1.36 -4.24
N ALA A 50 14.06 -1.15 -4.63
CA ALA A 50 14.87 -2.20 -5.27
C ALA A 50 15.04 -3.50 -4.46
N ASN A 51 14.75 -3.48 -3.15
CA ASN A 51 14.79 -4.67 -2.27
C ASN A 51 13.40 -5.27 -1.99
N GLY A 52 12.37 -4.77 -2.67
CA GLY A 52 10.99 -5.22 -2.54
C GLY A 52 10.73 -6.60 -3.16
N PRO A 53 9.54 -7.17 -2.94
CA PRO A 53 9.13 -8.41 -3.58
C PRO A 53 8.96 -8.26 -5.10
N GLU A 54 9.06 -9.37 -5.83
CA GLU A 54 8.92 -9.39 -7.30
C GLU A 54 7.59 -8.74 -7.73
N GLY A 55 7.66 -7.81 -8.69
CA GLY A 55 6.52 -7.02 -9.14
C GLY A 55 6.21 -5.77 -8.29
N PHE A 56 6.95 -5.53 -7.21
CA PHE A 56 6.78 -4.37 -6.32
C PHE A 56 8.11 -3.69 -5.98
N THR A 57 9.05 -3.65 -6.93
CA THR A 57 10.39 -3.07 -6.74
C THR A 57 10.52 -1.61 -7.17
N GLU A 58 9.45 -1.04 -7.73
CA GLU A 58 9.42 0.32 -8.29
C GLU A 58 8.60 1.25 -7.37
N GLU A 59 9.01 2.51 -7.24
CA GLU A 59 8.36 3.48 -6.32
C GLU A 59 6.91 3.77 -6.69
N ASP A 60 6.55 3.62 -7.96
CA ASP A 60 5.19 3.79 -8.49
C ASP A 60 4.32 2.54 -8.37
N ALA A 61 4.85 1.44 -7.83
CA ALA A 61 4.06 0.24 -7.55
C ALA A 61 2.97 0.52 -6.51
N GLU A 62 1.74 0.13 -6.82
CA GLU A 62 0.57 0.30 -5.97
C GLU A 62 0.40 -0.95 -5.09
N PHE A 63 0.50 -0.81 -3.77
CA PHE A 63 0.50 -1.97 -2.85
C PHE A 63 -0.13 -1.72 -1.48
N TRP A 64 -0.43 -0.48 -1.12
CA TRP A 64 -1.21 -0.19 0.09
C TRP A 64 -2.69 -0.29 -0.21
N GLN A 65 -3.43 -1.00 0.63
CA GLN A 65 -4.87 -1.17 0.49
C GLN A 65 -5.56 -0.84 1.80
N TYR A 66 -6.58 0.03 1.78
CA TYR A 66 -7.37 0.33 2.97
C TYR A 66 -8.17 -0.91 3.42
N VAL A 67 -8.22 -1.16 4.73
CA VAL A 67 -8.94 -2.31 5.33
C VAL A 67 -9.76 -1.98 6.58
N GLY A 68 -9.66 -0.77 7.14
CA GLY A 68 -10.43 -0.36 8.34
C GLY A 68 -9.67 0.55 9.28
#